data_AF-A0A417C8A2-F1
#
_entry.id   AF-A0A417C8A2-F1
#
_cell.length_a   1.000
_cell.length_b   1.000
_cell.length_c   1.000
_cell.angle_alpha   90.00
_cell.angle_beta   90.00
_cell.angle_gamma   90.00
#
_symmetry.space_group_name_H-M   'P 1'
#
loop_
_entity.id
_entity.type
_entity.pdbx_description
1 polymer ?
#
loop_
_entity_poly.entity_id
_entity_poly.type
_entity_poly.pdbx_seq_one_letter_code
_entity_poly.pdbx_strand_id
1 'polypeptide(L)'
;MGSFSWLRADKTTKRKNLTKGDRYKILIPKEFGGGFIKDTYYDYGYVFHGTENEADLYGILAYWNSCEGMDYSYECGHYPRTMEEILKYGNTCKQSNRSQGINVGCGKECIDKLKYPLKLVSASYKGAYEDCKGRSYNDPEQGFIKTYW
;
A
#
# COMPACT_ATOMS: atom_id res chain seq x y z
N MET A 1 0.07 18.04 -0.23
CA MET A 1 -0.86 17.05 -0.84
C MET A 1 -2.03 16.87 0.12
N GLY A 2 -3.25 16.75 -0.41
CA GLY A 2 -4.46 16.56 0.41
C GLY A 2 -4.53 15.17 1.05
N SER A 3 -5.40 15.01 2.03
CA SER A 3 -5.71 13.72 2.66
C SER A 3 -6.28 12.75 1.62
N PHE A 4 -5.94 11.47 1.72
CA PHE A 4 -6.56 10.40 0.96
C PHE A 4 -6.62 9.15 1.82
N SER A 5 -7.41 8.16 1.41
CA SER A 5 -7.51 6.89 2.14
C SER A 5 -7.97 5.76 1.23
N TRP A 6 -8.01 4.55 1.78
CA TRP A 6 -8.45 3.34 1.14
C TRP A 6 -9.51 2.60 1.95
N LEU A 7 -10.32 1.84 1.23
CA LEU A 7 -11.16 0.80 1.77
C LEU A 7 -10.32 -0.41 2.18
N ARG A 8 -10.69 -1.05 3.28
CA ARG A 8 -10.11 -2.33 3.71
C ARG A 8 -10.45 -3.42 2.70
N ALA A 9 -9.49 -4.29 2.43
CA ALA A 9 -9.66 -5.47 1.60
C ALA A 9 -10.40 -6.61 2.34
N ASP A 10 -10.47 -6.56 3.67
CA ASP A 10 -11.22 -7.50 4.49
C ASP A 10 -12.48 -6.87 5.10
N LYS A 11 -13.40 -7.73 5.56
CA LYS A 11 -14.59 -7.34 6.33
C LYS A 11 -14.55 -7.90 7.76
N THR A 12 -13.36 -8.10 8.35
CA THR A 12 -13.22 -8.62 9.72
C THR A 12 -13.75 -7.62 10.76
N THR A 13 -13.86 -6.34 10.40
CA THR A 13 -14.50 -5.30 11.22
C THR A 13 -15.68 -4.68 10.49
N LYS A 14 -16.58 -4.01 11.23
CA LYS A 14 -17.66 -3.20 10.66
C LYS A 14 -17.15 -1.96 9.90
N ARG A 15 -15.88 -1.59 10.08
CA ARG A 15 -15.26 -0.38 9.50
C ARG A 15 -14.79 -0.67 8.08
N LYS A 16 -15.28 0.11 7.12
CA LYS A 16 -14.97 -0.05 5.70
C LYS A 16 -13.65 0.62 5.31
N ASN A 17 -13.44 1.88 5.67
CA ASN A 17 -12.25 2.65 5.30
C ASN A 17 -11.22 2.79 6.43
N LEU A 18 -9.96 3.03 6.07
CA LEU A 18 -8.94 3.48 7.01
C LEU A 18 -9.17 4.96 7.34
N THR A 19 -9.06 5.30 8.62
CA THR A 19 -9.07 6.69 9.10
C THR A 19 -7.85 6.92 9.98
N LYS A 20 -7.39 8.17 10.11
CA LYS A 20 -6.21 8.50 10.91
C LYS A 20 -6.26 7.83 12.30
N GLY A 21 -5.17 7.17 12.68
CA GLY A 21 -5.04 6.43 13.94
C GLY A 21 -5.50 4.97 13.89
N ASP A 22 -6.13 4.51 12.81
CA ASP A 22 -6.49 3.10 12.66
C ASP A 22 -5.25 2.22 12.55
N ARG A 23 -5.18 1.14 13.34
CA ARG A 23 -4.17 0.10 13.17
C ARG A 23 -4.59 -0.85 12.04
N TYR A 24 -3.67 -1.13 11.14
CA TYR A 24 -3.92 -1.94 9.96
C TYR A 24 -2.73 -2.82 9.63
N LYS A 25 -2.93 -3.72 8.66
CA LYS A 25 -1.87 -4.50 8.04
C LYS A 25 -1.85 -4.24 6.55
N ILE A 26 -0.65 -4.20 5.99
CA ILE A 26 -0.40 -4.30 4.56
C ILE A 26 -0.01 -5.75 4.31
N LEU A 27 -0.85 -6.52 3.61
CA LEU A 27 -0.48 -7.87 3.21
C LEU A 27 0.54 -7.79 2.08
N ILE A 28 1.60 -8.59 2.16
CA ILE A 28 2.67 -8.61 1.16
C ILE A 28 2.48 -9.85 0.27
N PRO A 29 2.49 -9.72 -1.06
CA PRO A 29 2.42 -10.87 -1.95
C PRO A 29 3.63 -11.80 -1.76
N LYS A 30 3.43 -13.10 -1.91
CA LYS A 30 4.49 -14.12 -1.80
C LYS A 30 5.66 -13.89 -2.76
N GLU A 31 5.41 -13.30 -3.93
CA GLU A 31 6.44 -12.91 -4.91
C GLU A 31 7.47 -11.93 -4.32
N PHE A 32 7.07 -11.10 -3.35
CA PHE A 32 7.93 -10.12 -2.67
C PHE A 32 8.39 -10.58 -1.28
N GLY A 33 8.28 -11.87 -0.96
CA GLY A 33 8.66 -12.46 0.32
C GLY A 33 7.50 -12.80 1.25
N GLY A 34 6.28 -12.36 0.94
CA GLY A 34 5.08 -12.68 1.73
C GLY A 34 5.04 -12.01 3.10
N GLY A 35 4.07 -12.41 3.93
CA GLY A 35 3.86 -11.87 5.26
C GLY A 35 3.02 -10.59 5.28
N PHE A 36 3.29 -9.70 6.23
CA PHE A 36 2.60 -8.42 6.35
C PHE A 36 3.44 -7.37 7.07
N ILE A 37 3.19 -6.09 6.76
CA ILE A 37 3.60 -4.95 7.59
C ILE A 37 2.41 -4.56 8.48
N LYS A 38 2.65 -4.24 9.74
CA LYS A 38 1.64 -3.71 10.65
C LYS A 38 1.98 -2.27 10.99
N ASP A 39 1.03 -1.37 10.81
CA ASP A 39 1.24 0.05 11.03
C ASP A 39 -0.02 0.77 11.51
N THR A 40 0.10 2.06 11.78
CA THR A 40 -0.97 3.00 12.09
C THR A 40 -1.20 3.92 10.91
N TYR A 41 -2.45 4.18 10.55
CA TYR A 41 -2.74 5.03 9.40
C TYR A 41 -2.57 6.52 9.73
N TYR A 42 -1.79 7.25 8.92
CA TYR A 42 -1.42 8.65 9.16
C TYR A 42 -2.11 9.69 8.26
N ASP A 43 -3.14 9.29 7.49
CA ASP A 43 -3.95 10.18 6.62
C ASP A 43 -3.36 10.54 5.24
N TYR A 44 -2.16 10.05 4.91
CA TYR A 44 -1.46 10.38 3.64
C TYR A 44 -0.71 9.20 3.01
N GLY A 45 -1.06 7.96 3.36
CA GLY A 45 -0.46 6.78 2.72
C GLY A 45 0.99 6.45 3.06
N TYR A 46 1.59 7.13 4.03
CA TYR A 46 2.90 6.77 4.55
C TYR A 46 2.84 5.50 5.42
N VAL A 47 3.92 4.74 5.34
CA VAL A 47 4.21 3.54 6.11
C VAL A 47 5.49 3.80 6.90
N PHE A 48 5.51 3.45 8.19
CA PHE A 48 6.59 3.76 9.12
C PHE A 48 6.93 5.25 9.18
N HIS A 49 5.90 6.09 9.15
CA HIS A 49 6.03 7.54 9.08
C HIS A 49 6.95 8.10 10.17
N GLY A 50 7.91 8.95 9.79
CA GLY A 50 8.88 9.56 10.69
C GLY A 50 10.02 8.64 11.14
N THR A 51 10.20 7.48 10.51
CA THR A 51 11.34 6.58 10.75
C THR A 51 12.31 6.60 9.57
N GLU A 52 13.51 6.04 9.75
CA GLU A 52 14.50 5.87 8.68
C GLU A 52 14.02 4.96 7.53
N ASN A 53 13.01 4.11 7.79
CA ASN A 53 12.42 3.19 6.81
C ASN A 53 11.06 3.70 6.29
N GLU A 54 10.82 5.01 6.35
CA GLU A 54 9.58 5.60 5.84
C GLU A 54 9.38 5.24 4.36
N ALA A 55 8.18 4.76 4.06
CA ALA A 55 7.77 4.37 2.73
C ALA A 55 6.39 4.92 2.37
N ASP A 56 6.03 4.88 1.09
CA ASP A 56 4.73 5.31 0.59
C ASP A 56 3.98 4.15 -0.08
N LEU A 57 2.69 4.00 0.25
CA LEU A 57 1.85 2.92 -0.26
C LEU A 57 1.70 2.93 -1.79
N TYR A 58 1.65 4.09 -2.44
CA TYR A 58 1.65 4.17 -3.90
C TYR A 58 3.02 3.83 -4.48
N GLY A 59 4.11 4.28 -3.85
CA GLY A 59 5.45 3.87 -4.23
C GLY A 59 5.62 2.34 -4.18
N ILE A 60 5.19 1.71 -3.08
CA ILE A 60 5.18 0.24 -2.93
C ILE A 60 4.33 -0.42 -4.01
N LEU A 61 3.12 0.09 -4.27
CA LEU A 61 2.23 -0.44 -5.30
C LEU A 61 2.87 -0.42 -6.70
N ALA A 62 3.60 0.66 -7.01
CA ALA A 62 4.30 0.81 -8.28
C ALA A 62 5.41 -0.23 -8.43
N TYR A 63 6.17 -0.50 -7.37
CA TYR A 63 7.18 -1.55 -7.34
C TYR A 63 6.59 -2.93 -7.57
N TRP A 64 5.52 -3.26 -6.85
CA TRP A 64 4.89 -4.56 -6.97
C TRP A 64 4.42 -4.84 -8.40
N ASN A 65 4.02 -3.81 -9.16
CA ASN A 65 3.55 -3.98 -10.53
C ASN A 65 4.58 -3.59 -11.59
N SER A 66 5.86 -3.46 -11.20
CA SER A 66 6.98 -3.18 -12.11
C SER A 66 6.71 -2.00 -13.05
N CYS A 67 6.18 -0.90 -12.51
CA CYS A 67 5.89 0.28 -13.32
C CYS A 67 7.15 0.81 -14.02
N GLU A 68 6.98 1.40 -15.20
CA GLU A 68 8.10 1.97 -15.95
C GLU A 68 8.65 3.23 -15.28
N GLY A 69 9.95 3.47 -15.44
CA GLY A 69 10.61 4.68 -14.95
C GLY A 69 10.77 4.77 -13.43
N MET A 70 10.69 3.63 -12.73
CA MET A 70 10.88 3.55 -11.29
C MET A 70 12.36 3.75 -10.92
N ASP A 71 12.59 4.62 -9.94
CA ASP A 71 13.93 4.97 -9.44
C ASP A 71 14.26 4.25 -8.15
N TYR A 72 15.45 3.66 -8.05
CA TYR A 72 15.94 2.97 -6.85
C TYR A 72 17.42 3.30 -6.62
N SER A 73 17.87 3.10 -5.38
CA SER A 73 19.27 3.29 -5.01
C SER A 73 20.20 2.39 -5.82
N TYR A 74 21.29 2.96 -6.33
CA TYR A 74 22.33 2.23 -7.05
C TYR A 74 22.97 1.12 -6.18
N GLU A 75 22.92 1.25 -4.85
CA GLU A 75 23.46 0.27 -3.91
C GLU A 75 22.77 -1.09 -4.01
N CYS A 76 21.51 -1.14 -4.47
CA CYS A 76 20.83 -2.41 -4.69
C CYS A 76 21.43 -3.20 -5.88
N GLY A 77 22.05 -2.51 -6.84
CA GLY A 77 22.63 -3.11 -8.05
C GLY A 77 21.62 -3.69 -9.05
N HIS A 78 20.35 -3.85 -8.66
CA HIS A 78 19.26 -4.33 -9.49
C HIS A 78 17.92 -3.74 -9.04
N TYR A 79 16.88 -3.93 -9.86
CA TYR A 79 15.52 -3.57 -9.47
C TYR A 79 15.12 -4.32 -8.19
N PRO A 80 14.63 -3.64 -7.14
CA PRO A 80 14.17 -4.28 -5.90
C PRO A 80 13.11 -5.36 -6.15
N ARG A 81 13.32 -6.57 -5.60
CA ARG A 81 12.47 -7.76 -5.81
C ARG A 81 11.76 -8.23 -4.56
N THR A 82 12.26 -7.88 -3.38
CA THR A 82 11.63 -8.23 -2.09
C THR A 82 11.06 -7.00 -1.40
N MET A 83 10.12 -7.18 -0.47
CA MET A 83 9.59 -6.07 0.30
C MET A 83 10.71 -5.37 1.11
N GLU A 84 11.69 -6.12 1.61
CA GLU A 84 12.84 -5.55 2.32
C GLU A 84 13.68 -4.64 1.41
N GLU A 85 14.00 -5.10 0.20
CA GLU A 85 14.72 -4.28 -0.79
C GLU A 85 13.91 -3.07 -1.24
N ILE A 86 12.59 -3.21 -1.42
CA ILE A 86 11.71 -2.09 -1.81
C ILE A 86 11.71 -1.02 -0.73
N LEU A 87 11.63 -1.40 0.56
CA LEU A 87 11.67 -0.45 1.66
C LEU A 87 13.04 0.24 1.76
N LYS A 88 14.12 -0.51 1.61
CA LYS A 88 15.48 0.01 1.82
C LYS A 88 16.03 0.80 0.64
N TYR A 89 15.76 0.35 -0.58
CA TYR A 89 16.38 0.86 -1.80
C TYR A 89 15.39 1.44 -2.81
N GLY A 90 14.09 1.19 -2.63
CA GLY A 90 13.10 1.55 -3.64
C GLY A 90 12.78 3.04 -3.75
N ASN A 91 13.28 3.91 -2.86
CA ASN A 91 12.93 5.34 -2.89
C ASN A 91 11.41 5.56 -3.01
N THR A 92 10.60 4.78 -2.29
CA THR A 92 9.14 4.73 -2.50
C THR A 92 8.46 6.08 -2.26
N CYS A 93 9.02 6.91 -1.37
CA CYS A 93 8.56 8.27 -1.12
C CYS A 93 8.95 9.29 -2.20
N LYS A 94 9.81 8.94 -3.17
CA LYS A 94 10.19 9.86 -4.26
C LYS A 94 8.99 10.16 -5.13
N GLN A 95 8.75 11.44 -5.40
CA GLN A 95 7.55 11.89 -6.11
C GLN A 95 7.37 11.23 -7.49
N SER A 96 8.45 10.92 -8.21
CA SER A 96 8.39 10.19 -9.48
C SER A 96 7.78 8.79 -9.31
N ASN A 97 8.24 8.03 -8.32
CA ASN A 97 7.76 6.68 -8.03
C ASN A 97 6.32 6.70 -7.51
N ARG A 98 6.02 7.62 -6.60
CA ARG A 98 4.65 7.83 -6.10
C ARG A 98 3.68 8.14 -7.22
N SER A 99 4.08 8.97 -8.18
CA SER A 99 3.23 9.32 -9.34
C SER A 99 2.92 8.09 -10.19
N GLN A 100 3.87 7.17 -10.40
CA GLN A 100 3.59 5.90 -11.08
C GLN A 100 2.56 5.07 -10.33
N GLY A 101 2.68 4.98 -9.01
CA GLY A 101 1.73 4.27 -8.17
C GLY A 101 0.33 4.87 -8.22
N ILE A 102 0.22 6.20 -8.21
CA ILE A 102 -1.06 6.92 -8.35
C ILE A 102 -1.69 6.63 -9.72
N ASN A 103 -0.91 6.65 -10.80
CA ASN A 103 -1.40 6.40 -12.17
C ASN A 103 -2.10 5.03 -12.29
N VAL A 104 -1.57 4.00 -11.62
CA VAL A 104 -2.12 2.64 -11.68
C VAL A 104 -3.08 2.33 -10.53
N GLY A 105 -3.01 3.07 -9.43
CA GLY A 105 -3.72 2.81 -8.17
C GLY A 105 -4.87 3.77 -7.86
N CYS A 106 -5.12 4.80 -8.67
CA CYS A 106 -6.16 5.79 -8.37
C CYS A 106 -7.55 5.38 -8.87
N GLY A 107 -7.63 4.82 -10.08
CA GLY A 107 -8.89 4.43 -10.71
C GLY A 107 -9.30 3.00 -10.35
N LYS A 108 -10.59 2.77 -10.08
CA LYS A 108 -11.15 1.43 -9.83
C LYS A 108 -10.77 0.45 -10.95
N GLU A 109 -10.97 0.84 -12.21
CA GLU A 109 -10.66 0.01 -13.37
C GLU A 109 -9.16 -0.29 -13.51
N CYS A 110 -8.29 0.64 -13.09
CA CYS A 110 -6.85 0.43 -13.07
C CYS A 110 -6.48 -0.59 -11.98
N ILE A 111 -7.01 -0.40 -10.76
CA ILE A 111 -6.81 -1.32 -9.63
C ILE A 111 -7.28 -2.74 -10.00
N ASP A 112 -8.38 -2.86 -10.73
CA ASP A 112 -8.95 -4.14 -11.15
C ASP A 112 -8.05 -4.93 -12.10
N LYS A 113 -7.13 -4.26 -12.81
CA LYS A 113 -6.17 -4.86 -13.75
C LYS A 113 -4.82 -5.17 -13.12
N LEU A 114 -4.55 -4.71 -11.90
CA LEU A 114 -3.27 -4.93 -11.23
C LEU A 114 -3.06 -6.41 -10.94
N LYS A 115 -1.85 -6.90 -11.20
CA LYS A 115 -1.40 -8.23 -10.74
C LYS A 115 -1.32 -8.25 -9.22
N TYR A 116 -0.82 -7.17 -8.64
CA TYR A 116 -0.61 -7.01 -7.20
C TYR A 116 -1.24 -5.73 -6.67
N PRO A 117 -2.57 -5.65 -6.53
CA PRO A 117 -3.22 -4.52 -5.88
C PRO A 117 -2.89 -4.46 -4.39
N LEU A 118 -3.00 -3.27 -3.79
CA LEU A 118 -2.91 -3.15 -2.33
C LEU A 118 -3.99 -3.99 -1.65
N LYS A 119 -3.62 -4.66 -0.57
CA LYS A 119 -4.55 -5.35 0.34
C LYS A 119 -4.29 -4.87 1.76
N LEU A 120 -4.92 -3.75 2.09
CA LEU A 120 -4.88 -3.15 3.41
C LEU A 120 -5.99 -3.77 4.24
N VAL A 121 -5.64 -4.41 5.35
CA VAL A 121 -6.60 -5.19 6.15
C VAL A 121 -6.59 -4.76 7.61
N SER A 122 -7.64 -5.13 8.33
CA SER A 122 -7.75 -5.00 9.77
C SER A 122 -6.54 -5.62 10.48
N ALA A 123 -6.04 -4.98 11.54
CA ALA A 123 -4.89 -5.51 12.30
C ALA A 123 -5.13 -6.92 12.90
N SER A 124 -6.39 -7.33 13.07
CA SER A 124 -6.80 -8.65 13.54
C SER A 124 -6.85 -9.72 12.45
N TYR A 125 -6.77 -9.36 11.16
CA TYR A 125 -6.83 -10.29 10.05
C TYR A 125 -5.69 -11.33 10.13
N LYS A 126 -6.03 -12.59 9.83
CA LYS A 126 -5.16 -13.77 10.04
C LYS A 126 -4.66 -14.43 8.75
N GLY A 127 -5.26 -14.14 7.61
CA GLY A 127 -4.86 -14.73 6.32
C GLY A 127 -3.62 -14.07 5.71
N ALA A 128 -3.08 -14.69 4.68
CA ALA A 128 -2.02 -14.13 3.84
C ALA A 128 -2.60 -13.28 2.69
N TYR A 129 -1.71 -12.67 1.90
CA TYR A 129 -2.09 -11.86 0.73
C TYR A 129 -2.92 -12.67 -0.27
N GLU A 130 -2.52 -13.91 -0.55
CA GLU A 130 -3.12 -14.79 -1.55
C GLU A 130 -4.52 -15.30 -1.12
N ASP A 131 -4.75 -15.41 0.19
CA ASP A 131 -6.03 -15.82 0.76
C ASP A 131 -7.06 -14.69 0.72
N CYS A 132 -6.60 -13.44 0.83
CA CYS A 132 -7.45 -12.26 0.82
C CYS A 132 -8.00 -12.01 -0.60
N LYS A 133 -9.29 -12.29 -0.82
CA LYS A 133 -9.95 -12.08 -2.12
C LYS A 133 -10.24 -10.61 -2.43
N GLY A 134 -10.30 -9.76 -1.40
CA GLY A 134 -10.52 -8.33 -1.57
C GLY A 134 -9.28 -7.58 -2.06
N ARG A 135 -9.50 -6.33 -2.44
CA ARG A 135 -8.48 -5.36 -2.80
C ARG A 135 -8.85 -3.99 -2.24
N SER A 136 -7.86 -3.19 -1.91
CA SER A 136 -8.06 -1.86 -1.34
C SER A 136 -8.27 -0.83 -2.43
N TYR A 137 -9.53 -0.42 -2.58
CA TYR A 137 -9.91 0.71 -3.43
C TYR A 137 -9.74 2.02 -2.70
N ASN A 138 -9.69 3.12 -3.44
CA ASN A 138 -9.75 4.44 -2.85
C ASN A 138 -11.05 4.66 -2.08
N ASP A 139 -10.93 5.32 -0.95
CA ASP A 139 -12.05 5.75 -0.12
C ASP A 139 -12.64 7.04 -0.69
N PRO A 140 -13.94 7.06 -1.08
CA PRO A 140 -14.60 8.28 -1.55
C PRO A 140 -14.57 9.41 -0.52
N GLU A 141 -14.58 9.06 0.76
CA GLU A 141 -14.54 10.02 1.87
C GLU A 141 -13.11 10.46 2.23
N GLN A 142 -12.10 9.96 1.51
CA GLN A 142 -10.68 10.31 1.68
C GLN A 142 -10.13 10.13 3.10
N GLY A 143 -10.80 9.33 3.95
CA GLY A 143 -10.43 9.15 5.35
C GLY A 143 -10.93 10.25 6.30
N PHE A 144 -11.69 11.25 5.82
CA PHE A 144 -12.23 12.33 6.66
C PHE A 144 -13.28 11.84 7.65
N ILE A 145 -14.12 10.91 7.21
CA ILE A 145 -15.15 10.31 8.05
C ILE A 145 -15.04 8.79 8.07
N LYS A 146 -15.56 8.22 9.14
CA LYS A 146 -15.62 6.79 9.35
C LYS A 146 -16.77 6.19 8.54
N THR A 147 -16.48 5.36 7.52
CA THR A 147 -17.50 4.61 6.75
C THR A 147 -17.64 3.14 7.17
N TYR A 148 -18.84 2.59 7.03
CA TYR A 148 -19.21 1.24 7.48
C TYR A 148 -19.74 0.39 6.30
N TRP A 149 -19.71 -0.93 6.44
CA TRP A 149 -20.20 -1.87 5.42
C TRP A 149 -21.72 -1.92 5.36
#